data_AF-A0A4Y2H3N3-F1
#
_entry.id   AF-A0A4Y2H3N3-F1
#
_cell.length_a   1.000
_cell.length_b   1.000
_cell.length_c   1.000
_cell.angle_alpha   90.00
_cell.angle_beta   90.00
_cell.angle_gamma   90.00
#
_symmetry.space_group_name_H-M   'P 1'
#
loop_
_entity.id
_entity.type
_entity.pdbx_description
1 polymer ?
#
loop_
_entity_poly.entity_id
_entity_poly.type
_entity_poly.pdbx_seq_one_letter_code
_entity_poly.pdbx_strand_id
1 'polypeptide(L)'
;MTIYVKPWLQFILAVKAPYKDLCFLKSLKAYENVSESIQKAALQKFSQHLWYLIDEIAVLALFDDDVDEETKLKMVANLHRENFSTYDAFHRRKNFEVHCMVSLIY
;
A
#
# COMPACT_ATOMS: atom_id res chain seq x y z
N MET A 1 21.87 -2.03 2.75
CA MET A 1 21.12 -1.04 3.56
C MET A 1 20.60 0.10 2.69
N THR A 2 19.93 -0.21 1.58
CA THR A 2 19.46 0.77 0.57
C THR A 2 17.95 0.71 0.32
N ILE A 3 17.27 -0.31 0.84
CA ILE A 3 15.84 -0.56 0.61
C ILE A 3 14.97 0.50 1.28
N TYR A 4 15.37 0.99 2.46
CA TYR A 4 14.55 1.93 3.24
C TYR A 4 14.94 3.40 3.06
N VAL A 5 16.22 3.69 2.81
CA VAL A 5 16.74 5.07 2.77
C VAL A 5 16.10 5.88 1.64
N LYS A 6 15.94 5.28 0.46
CA LYS A 6 15.39 5.96 -0.72
C LYS A 6 13.89 6.28 -0.55
N PRO A 7 13.02 5.34 -0.13
CA PRO A 7 11.63 5.66 0.22
C PRO A 7 11.50 6.72 1.32
N TRP A 8 12.33 6.64 2.37
CA TRP A 8 12.26 7.56 3.51
C TRP A 8 12.53 9.02 3.12
N LEU A 9 13.51 9.27 2.24
CA LEU A 9 13.81 10.62 1.76
C LEU A 9 12.78 11.15 0.76
N GLN A 10 12.13 10.27 -0.01
CA GLN A 10 11.10 10.66 -0.98
C GLN A 10 9.73 10.94 -0.34
N PHE A 11 9.57 10.59 0.94
CA PHE A 11 8.34 10.79 1.72
C PHE A 11 7.94 12.26 1.93
N ILE A 12 8.83 13.22 1.61
CA ILE A 12 8.50 14.67 1.64
C ILE A 12 7.38 15.01 0.65
N LEU A 13 7.21 14.22 -0.42
CA LEU A 13 6.12 14.38 -1.37
C LEU A 13 4.97 13.41 -1.04
N ALA A 14 3.90 13.94 -0.45
CA ALA A 14 2.70 13.16 -0.11
C ALA A 14 2.13 12.38 -1.30
N VAL A 15 2.25 12.93 -2.51
CA VAL A 15 1.82 12.30 -3.78
C VAL A 15 2.58 11.01 -4.08
N LYS A 16 3.85 10.93 -3.68
CA LYS A 16 4.72 9.77 -3.95
C LYS A 16 4.64 8.69 -2.89
N ALA A 17 4.27 9.06 -1.66
CA ALA A 17 4.26 8.13 -0.53
C ALA A 17 3.46 6.83 -0.81
N PRO A 18 2.20 6.89 -1.30
CA PRO A 18 1.41 5.67 -1.48
C PRO A 18 2.04 4.73 -2.51
N TYR A 19 2.57 5.24 -3.62
CA TYR A 19 3.19 4.39 -4.62
C TYR A 19 4.48 3.74 -4.10
N LYS A 20 5.30 4.48 -3.33
CA LYS A 20 6.50 3.89 -2.72
C LYS A 20 6.15 2.81 -1.69
N ASP A 21 5.09 3.01 -0.91
CA ASP A 21 4.59 1.99 0.01
C ASP A 21 4.13 0.73 -0.75
N LEU A 22 3.40 0.90 -1.85
CA LEU A 22 2.99 -0.21 -2.72
C LEU A 22 4.21 -0.97 -3.29
N CYS A 23 5.22 -0.25 -3.79
CA CYS A 23 6.46 -0.85 -4.27
C CYS A 23 7.21 -1.62 -3.17
N PHE A 24 7.24 -1.07 -1.95
CA PHE A 24 7.84 -1.73 -0.80
C PHE A 24 7.13 -3.04 -0.47
N LEU A 25 5.80 -3.02 -0.41
CA LEU A 25 5.01 -4.21 -0.12
C LEU A 25 5.13 -5.28 -1.23
N LYS A 26 5.18 -4.88 -2.51
CA LYS A 26 5.47 -5.80 -3.64
C LYS A 26 6.85 -6.46 -3.50
N SER A 27 7.86 -5.66 -3.13
CA SER A 27 9.22 -6.16 -2.89
C SER A 27 9.26 -7.14 -1.71
N LEU A 28 8.50 -6.83 -0.65
CA LEU A 28 8.39 -7.68 0.52
C LEU A 28 7.68 -9.00 0.19
N LYS A 29 6.64 -8.97 -0.64
CA LYS A 29 5.98 -10.19 -1.15
C LYS A 29 6.94 -11.07 -1.95
N ALA A 30 7.75 -10.49 -2.82
CA ALA A 30 8.77 -11.24 -3.57
C ALA A 30 9.82 -11.89 -2.66
N TYR A 31 10.08 -11.30 -1.49
CA TYR A 31 11.03 -11.81 -0.48
C TYR A 31 10.53 -13.07 0.26
N GLU A 32 9.25 -13.41 0.14
CA GLU A 32 8.70 -14.66 0.70
C GLU A 32 9.47 -15.90 0.23
N ASN A 33 9.93 -15.90 -1.02
CA ASN A 33 10.73 -16.98 -1.61
C ASN A 33 12.13 -17.14 -0.97
N VAL A 34 12.62 -16.11 -0.30
CA VAL A 34 13.93 -16.12 0.39
C VAL A 34 13.75 -16.49 1.85
N SER A 35 12.78 -15.86 2.52
CA SER A 35 12.47 -16.16 3.91
C SER A 35 11.05 -15.71 4.25
N GLU A 36 10.15 -16.69 4.33
CA GLU A 36 8.75 -16.50 4.73
C GLU A 36 8.64 -15.89 6.14
N SER A 37 9.49 -16.31 7.09
CA SER A 37 9.44 -15.82 8.47
C SER A 37 9.79 -14.32 8.57
N ILE A 38 10.82 -13.88 7.85
CA ILE A 38 11.21 -12.47 7.79
C ILE A 38 10.14 -11.67 7.04
N GLN A 39 9.62 -12.20 5.94
CA GLN A 39 8.54 -11.56 5.18
C GLN A 39 7.31 -11.32 6.07
N LYS A 40 6.87 -12.33 6.82
CA LYS A 40 5.71 -12.22 7.72
C LYS A 40 5.96 -11.23 8.85
N ALA A 41 7.13 -11.30 9.50
CA ALA A 41 7.47 -10.39 10.59
C ALA A 41 7.55 -8.93 10.12
N ALA A 42 8.15 -8.68 8.96
CA ALA A 42 8.20 -7.36 8.36
C ALA A 42 6.80 -6.88 7.97
N LEU A 43 5.99 -7.72 7.31
CA LEU A 43 4.64 -7.34 6.90
C LEU A 43 3.80 -6.94 8.12
N GLN A 44 3.81 -7.76 9.18
CA GLN A 44 3.13 -7.44 10.44
C GLN A 44 3.56 -6.08 11.00
N LYS A 45 4.87 -5.77 10.96
CA LYS A 45 5.37 -4.50 11.47
C LYS A 45 4.93 -3.32 10.60
N PHE A 46 5.04 -3.44 9.29
CA PHE A 46 4.72 -2.35 8.36
C PHE A 46 3.22 -2.11 8.21
N SER A 47 2.37 -3.13 8.36
CA SER A 47 0.92 -2.94 8.43
C SER A 47 0.50 -1.96 9.54
N GLN A 48 1.25 -1.90 10.65
CA GLN A 48 0.99 -0.94 11.73
C GLN A 48 1.43 0.50 11.38
N HIS A 49 2.30 0.65 10.38
CA HIS A 49 2.83 1.93 9.93
C HIS A 49 2.02 2.54 8.77
N LEU A 50 1.09 1.78 8.17
CA LEU A 50 0.24 2.21 7.06
C LEU A 50 -1.09 2.85 7.52
N TRP A 51 -1.23 3.21 8.79
CA TRP A 51 -2.46 3.81 9.35
C TRP A 51 -2.90 5.11 8.65
N TYR A 52 -1.97 5.82 8.01
CA TYR A 52 -2.24 7.06 7.28
C TYR A 52 -2.75 6.81 5.84
N LEU A 53 -2.67 5.57 5.36
CA LEU A 53 -3.01 5.20 4.00
C LEU A 53 -4.51 4.89 3.90
N ILE A 54 -5.31 5.96 3.90
CA ILE A 54 -6.75 5.94 3.60
C ILE A 54 -7.01 6.15 2.11
N ASP A 55 -8.25 5.91 1.66
CA ASP A 55 -8.64 6.01 0.24
C ASP A 55 -8.28 7.37 -0.37
N GLU A 56 -8.49 8.46 0.37
CA GLU A 56 -8.17 9.82 -0.08
C GLU A 56 -6.67 10.00 -0.32
N ILE A 57 -5.83 9.33 0.48
CA ILE A 57 -4.36 9.37 0.33
C ILE A 57 -3.93 8.42 -0.80
N ALA A 58 -4.59 7.27 -0.97
CA ALA A 58 -4.33 6.35 -2.07
C ALA A 58 -4.60 7.00 -3.44
N VAL A 59 -5.62 7.85 -3.55
CA VAL A 59 -5.93 8.62 -4.77
C VAL A 59 -4.79 9.56 -5.16
N LEU A 60 -3.98 10.04 -4.21
CA LEU A 60 -2.83 10.90 -4.53
C LEU A 60 -1.83 10.18 -5.44
N ALA A 61 -1.72 8.85 -5.36
CA ALA A 61 -0.84 8.05 -6.23
C ALA A 61 -1.21 8.17 -7.72
N LEU A 62 -2.46 8.50 -8.05
CA LEU A 62 -2.89 8.70 -9.44
C LEU A 62 -2.16 9.88 -10.10
N PHE A 63 -1.69 10.83 -9.29
CA PHE A 63 -0.93 12.00 -9.73
C PHE A 63 0.58 11.81 -9.63
N ASP A 64 1.08 10.65 -9.19
CA ASP A 64 2.51 10.35 -9.27
C ASP A 64 2.86 9.92 -10.70
N ASP A 65 3.83 10.61 -11.29
CA ASP A 65 4.35 10.35 -12.63
C ASP A 65 5.13 9.03 -12.70
N ASP A 66 5.59 8.52 -11.55
CA ASP A 66 6.29 7.23 -11.47
C ASP A 66 5.33 6.03 -11.61
N VAL A 67 4.01 6.25 -11.56
CA VAL A 67 2.98 5.20 -11.62
C VAL A 67 2.55 4.99 -13.06
N ASP A 68 2.66 3.76 -13.55
CA ASP A 68 2.19 3.39 -14.88
C ASP A 68 0.66 3.39 -14.97
N GLU A 69 0.14 3.59 -16.18
CA GLU A 69 -1.30 3.71 -16.43
C GLU A 69 -2.08 2.45 -16.03
N GLU A 70 -1.51 1.26 -16.23
CA GLU A 70 -2.13 0.00 -15.83
C GLU A 70 -2.30 -0.08 -14.31
N THR A 71 -1.27 0.31 -13.55
CA THR A 71 -1.34 0.40 -12.08
C THR A 71 -2.40 1.42 -11.66
N LYS A 72 -2.46 2.60 -12.29
CA LYS A 72 -3.51 3.61 -11.99
C LYS A 72 -4.91 3.05 -12.20
N LEU A 73 -5.15 2.35 -13.31
CA LEU A 73 -6.44 1.70 -13.59
C LEU A 73 -6.81 0.65 -12.52
N LYS A 74 -5.85 -0.18 -12.10
CA LYS A 74 -6.06 -1.16 -11.02
C LYS A 74 -6.37 -0.49 -9.68
N MET A 75 -5.70 0.62 -9.36
CA MET A 75 -5.98 1.39 -8.14
C MET A 75 -7.41 1.92 -8.13
N VAL A 76 -7.87 2.51 -9.24
CA VAL A 76 -9.25 3.01 -9.39
C VAL A 76 -10.28 1.86 -9.29
N ALA A 77 -10.02 0.73 -9.94
CA ALA A 77 -10.90 -0.43 -9.89
C ALA A 77 -11.06 -1.01 -8.47
N ASN A 78 -9.96 -1.05 -7.70
CA ASN A 78 -9.97 -1.53 -6.32
C ASN A 78 -10.67 -0.54 -5.38
N LEU A 79 -10.43 0.76 -5.52
CA LEU A 79 -11.15 1.80 -4.77
C LEU A 79 -12.67 1.72 -5.00
N HIS A 80 -13.10 1.51 -6.24
CA HIS A 80 -14.53 1.36 -6.55
C HIS A 80 -15.11 0.12 -5.86
N ARG A 81 -14.40 -1.01 -5.83
CA ARG A 81 -14.87 -2.26 -5.20
C ARG A 81 -15.09 -2.11 -3.69
N GLU A 82 -14.22 -1.38 -2.99
CA GLU A 82 -14.32 -1.20 -1.54
C GLU A 82 -15.46 -0.25 -1.13
N ASN A 83 -15.78 0.76 -1.95
CA ASN A 83 -16.90 1.68 -1.67
C ASN A 83 -18.28 1.00 -1.64
N PHE A 84 -18.51 -0.06 -2.41
CA PHE A 84 -19.77 -0.82 -2.35
C PHE A 84 -19.86 -1.79 -1.16
N SER A 85 -18.73 -2.08 -0.49
CA SER A 85 -18.68 -2.98 0.67
C SER A 85 -18.76 -2.24 2.01
N THR A 86 -18.55 -0.91 2.04
CA THR A 86 -18.13 -0.21 3.27
C THR A 86 -19.06 0.91 3.73
N TYR A 87 -20.25 1.08 3.14
CA TYR A 87 -21.28 1.96 3.73
C TYR A 87 -21.73 1.49 5.13
N ASP A 88 -21.40 0.26 5.54
CA ASP A 88 -21.79 -0.32 6.84
C ASP A 88 -20.64 -0.48 7.86
N ALA A 89 -19.40 -0.07 7.57
CA ALA A 89 -18.25 -0.47 8.39
C ALA A 89 -17.30 0.64 8.84
N PHE A 90 -17.82 1.84 9.15
CA PHE A 90 -17.06 2.90 9.84
C PHE A 90 -16.56 2.49 11.26
N HIS A 91 -16.87 1.27 11.73
CA HIS A 91 -16.63 0.79 13.10
C HIS A 91 -15.84 -0.52 13.25
N ARG A 92 -15.15 -1.04 12.22
CA ARG A 92 -14.21 -2.17 12.42
C ARG A 92 -12.76 -1.81 12.10
N ARG A 93 -12.24 -0.91 12.94
CA ARG A 93 -10.81 -0.70 13.17
C ARG A 93 -10.13 -1.99 13.66
N LYS A 94 -8.90 -2.20 13.14
CA LYS A 94 -7.80 -3.07 13.62
C LYS A 94 -7.42 -4.32 12.82
N ASN A 95 -8.17 -4.75 11.80
CA ASN A 95 -7.72 -5.81 10.87
C ASN A 95 -7.86 -5.42 9.37
N PHE A 96 -8.16 -4.16 9.08
CA PHE A 96 -8.63 -3.69 7.76
C PHE A 96 -7.62 -2.84 6.98
N GLU A 97 -6.57 -2.33 7.63
CA GLU A 97 -5.62 -1.33 7.08
C GLU A 97 -4.55 -1.89 6.12
N VAL A 98 -4.76 -3.09 5.58
CA VAL A 98 -3.84 -3.65 4.57
C VAL A 98 -4.58 -4.05 3.29
N HIS A 99 -5.91 -4.01 3.26
CA HIS A 99 -6.68 -4.68 2.19
C HIS A 99 -6.55 -4.00 0.83
N CYS A 100 -6.57 -2.66 0.77
CA CYS A 100 -6.58 -1.96 -0.51
C CYS A 100 -5.23 -2.06 -1.28
N MET A 101 -4.10 -2.15 -0.58
CA MET A 101 -2.78 -2.40 -1.21
C MET A 101 -2.39 -3.89 -1.26
N VAL A 102 -2.81 -4.72 -0.30
CA VAL A 102 -2.58 -6.18 -0.38
C VAL A 102 -3.37 -6.78 -1.54
N SER A 103 -4.56 -6.25 -1.85
CA SER A 103 -5.32 -6.59 -3.06
C SER A 103 -4.69 -6.11 -4.37
N LEU A 104 -3.60 -5.31 -4.32
CA LEU A 104 -2.77 -4.98 -5.49
C LEU A 104 -1.52 -5.86 -5.59
N ILE A 105 -1.30 -6.73 -4.60
CA ILE A 105 -0.13 -7.61 -4.46
C ILE A 105 -0.52 -9.08 -4.62
N TYR A 106 -1.76 -9.43 -4.28
CA TYR A 106 -2.40 -10.72 -4.49
C TYR A 106 -3.59 -10.56 -5.45
#